data_AF-A0AAI9ES60-F1
#
_entry.id   AF-A0AAI9ES60-F1
#
_cell.length_a   1.000
_cell.length_b   1.000
_cell.length_c   1.000
_cell.angle_alpha   90.00
_cell.angle_beta   90.00
_cell.angle_gamma   90.00
#
_symmetry.space_group_name_H-M   'P 1'
#
loop_
_entity.id
_entity.type
_entity.pdbx_description
1 polymer ?
#
loop_
_entity_poly.entity_id
_entity_poly.type
_entity_poly.pdbx_seq_one_letter_code
_entity_poly.pdbx_strand_id
1 'polypeptide(L)'
;MQYSCGKININIPDGYGDIKDIVFSTHIIVRYNNGHCGGIDPHIIGLCKKQIRRMSLYPILIIVSRDSKVIDDYKNLDIAYVDCTQCSNNFETALHVKNILKLLKIQLIHCHGYSTNYFLYMLKKLDKNGFGKVKTVITCHGWVEYNLKKKFLTYFDFWTYSMGDAFICVSETMKKKIGEYNKK
;
A
#
# COMPACT_ATOMS: atom_id res chain seq x y z
N MET A 1 -11.46 16.34 7.00
CA MET A 1 -10.20 17.09 7.31
C MET A 1 -9.13 16.85 6.24
N GLN A 2 -8.40 17.90 5.83
CA GLN A 2 -7.32 17.80 4.84
C GLN A 2 -5.98 18.30 5.42
N TYR A 3 -4.91 17.52 5.20
CA TYR A 3 -3.55 17.87 5.60
C TYR A 3 -2.61 17.76 4.39
N SER A 4 -1.51 18.51 4.37
CA SER A 4 -0.50 18.42 3.33
C SER A 4 0.88 18.20 3.94
N CYS A 5 1.69 17.36 3.30
CA CYS A 5 3.06 17.06 3.73
C CYS A 5 4.03 17.15 2.54
N GLY A 6 4.43 18.36 2.17
CA GLY A 6 5.12 18.58 0.90
C GLY A 6 4.15 18.36 -0.27
N LYS A 7 4.49 17.44 -1.19
CA LYS A 7 3.69 17.17 -2.42
C LYS A 7 2.66 16.04 -2.27
N ILE A 8 2.30 15.68 -1.04
CA ILE A 8 1.22 14.71 -0.79
C ILE A 8 0.12 15.36 0.04
N ASN A 9 -1.13 14.99 -0.28
CA ASN A 9 -2.31 15.47 0.42
C ASN A 9 -3.00 14.29 1.12
N ILE A 10 -3.28 14.44 2.41
CA ILE A 10 -3.95 13.46 3.24
C ILE A 10 -5.39 13.93 3.43
N ASN A 11 -6.34 13.10 3.03
CA ASN A 11 -7.75 13.36 3.14
C ASN A 11 -8.35 12.35 4.13
N ILE A 12 -8.90 12.87 5.22
CA ILE A 12 -9.58 12.08 6.25
C ILE A 12 -11.08 12.46 6.20
N PRO A 13 -11.97 11.50 5.90
CA PRO A 13 -13.41 11.73 5.91
C PRO A 13 -13.90 12.23 7.26
N ASP A 14 -14.98 12.99 7.24
CA ASP A 14 -15.64 13.42 8.45
C ASP A 14 -16.23 12.20 9.18
N GLY A 15 -16.17 12.19 10.52
CA GLY A 15 -16.59 11.05 11.34
C GLY A 15 -15.48 10.09 11.79
N TYR A 16 -14.24 10.26 11.32
CA TYR A 16 -13.08 9.52 11.85
C TYR A 16 -12.65 9.97 13.27
N GLY A 17 -12.98 11.21 13.65
CA GLY A 17 -12.54 11.82 14.92
C GLY A 17 -11.19 12.55 14.81
N ASP A 18 -10.55 12.86 15.95
CA ASP A 18 -9.22 13.47 15.97
C ASP A 18 -8.17 12.44 15.51
N ILE A 19 -7.42 12.80 14.47
CA ILE A 19 -6.40 11.97 13.85
C ILE A 19 -5.33 11.47 14.81
N LYS A 20 -5.06 12.20 15.91
CA LYS A 20 -4.06 11.82 16.92
C LYS A 20 -4.47 10.60 17.73
N ASP A 21 -5.76 10.35 17.86
CA ASP A 21 -6.32 9.24 18.64
C ASP A 21 -6.55 7.99 17.78
N ILE A 22 -6.42 8.14 16.46
CA ILE A 22 -6.68 7.07 15.50
C ILE A 22 -5.42 6.25 15.26
N VAL A 23 -5.59 4.93 15.30
CA VAL A 23 -4.60 3.98 14.82
C VAL A 23 -4.99 3.49 13.43
N PHE A 24 -4.08 3.69 12.48
CA PHE A 24 -4.31 3.38 11.08
C PHE A 24 -3.68 2.04 10.67
N SER A 25 -4.38 1.37 9.75
CA SER A 25 -3.78 0.38 8.85
C SER A 25 -3.71 0.95 7.45
N THR A 26 -2.56 0.84 6.79
CA THR A 26 -2.36 1.41 5.47
C THR A 26 -2.45 0.35 4.39
N HIS A 27 -3.18 0.66 3.31
CA HIS A 27 -3.10 -0.09 2.06
C HIS A 27 -2.42 0.78 1.01
N ILE A 28 -1.45 0.23 0.30
CA ILE A 28 -0.74 0.96 -0.76
C ILE A 28 -1.25 0.48 -2.12
N ILE A 29 -1.62 1.43 -2.98
CA ILE A 29 -2.08 1.19 -4.34
C ILE A 29 -1.15 1.94 -5.28
N VAL A 30 -0.47 1.23 -6.18
CA VAL A 30 0.38 1.83 -7.21
C VAL A 30 -0.31 1.68 -8.56
N ARG A 31 -0.76 2.79 -9.16
CA ARG A 31 -1.34 2.82 -10.51
C ARG A 31 -0.36 3.48 -11.49
N TYR A 32 -0.14 2.83 -12.63
CA TYR A 32 0.57 3.43 -13.76
C TYR A 32 -0.45 3.97 -14.76
N ASN A 33 -0.12 5.10 -15.39
CA ASN A 33 -0.97 5.80 -16.36
C ASN A 33 -1.55 4.81 -17.36
N ASN A 34 -2.86 4.55 -17.27
CA ASN A 34 -3.72 3.91 -18.27
C ASN A 34 -5.21 3.84 -17.81
N GLY A 35 -5.65 4.70 -16.88
CA GLY A 35 -7.07 4.95 -16.58
C GLY A 35 -7.92 3.79 -16.02
N HIS A 36 -7.42 2.55 -15.96
CA HIS A 36 -8.22 1.41 -15.52
C HIS A 36 -8.02 1.10 -14.03
N CYS A 37 -9.13 0.99 -13.29
CA CYS A 37 -9.19 0.27 -12.03
C CYS A 37 -8.62 -1.13 -12.25
N GLY A 38 -7.47 -1.44 -11.64
CA GLY A 38 -7.00 -2.82 -11.57
C GLY A 38 -8.04 -3.66 -10.83
N GLY A 39 -8.18 -4.95 -11.18
CA GLY A 39 -9.15 -5.84 -10.53
C GLY A 39 -8.98 -5.98 -9.01
N ILE A 40 -7.85 -5.51 -8.45
CA ILE A 40 -7.56 -5.55 -7.01
C ILE A 40 -8.19 -4.40 -6.23
N ASP A 41 -8.42 -3.25 -6.87
CA ASP A 41 -8.87 -2.03 -6.21
C ASP A 41 -10.26 -2.19 -5.56
N PRO A 42 -11.27 -2.81 -6.23
CA PRO A 42 -12.56 -3.13 -5.59
C PRO A 42 -12.42 -4.03 -4.36
N HIS A 43 -11.46 -4.97 -4.36
CA HIS A 43 -11.22 -5.83 -3.20
C HIS A 43 -10.63 -5.05 -2.03
N ILE A 44 -9.68 -4.15 -2.29
CA ILE A 44 -9.09 -3.27 -1.26
C ILE A 44 -10.18 -2.36 -0.69
N ILE A 45 -10.99 -1.73 -1.53
CA ILE A 45 -12.11 -0.87 -1.11
C ILE A 45 -13.08 -1.66 -0.22
N GLY A 46 -13.44 -2.88 -0.62
CA GLY A 46 -14.30 -3.77 0.18
C GLY A 46 -13.69 -4.13 1.53
N LEU A 47 -12.37 -4.35 1.59
CA LEU A 47 -11.64 -4.61 2.84
C LEU A 47 -11.65 -3.39 3.76
N CYS A 48 -11.38 -2.20 3.22
CA CYS A 48 -11.42 -0.95 3.99
C CYS A 48 -12.80 -0.70 4.59
N LYS A 49 -13.88 -0.87 3.81
CA LYS A 49 -15.26 -0.74 4.33
C LYS A 49 -15.54 -1.73 5.46
N LYS A 50 -15.02 -2.95 5.39
CA LYS A 50 -15.14 -3.94 6.48
C LYS A 50 -14.33 -3.56 7.72
N GLN A 51 -13.13 -2.99 7.56
CA GLN A 51 -12.30 -2.51 8.66
C GLN A 51 -12.97 -1.34 9.40
N ILE A 52 -13.49 -0.36 8.66
CA ILE A 52 -14.24 0.79 9.23
C ILE A 52 -15.42 0.28 10.09
N ARG A 53 -16.24 -0.63 9.55
CA ARG A 53 -17.39 -1.20 10.26
C ARG A 53 -17.03 -1.92 11.56
N ARG A 54 -15.83 -2.48 11.66
CA ARG A 54 -15.35 -3.21 12.85
C ARG A 54 -14.64 -2.31 13.85
N MET A 55 -14.36 -1.04 13.50
CA MET A 55 -13.71 -0.03 14.33
C MET A 55 -12.39 -0.47 15.01
N SER A 56 -11.70 -1.49 14.49
CA SER A 56 -10.48 -2.02 15.10
C SER A 56 -9.23 -1.27 14.66
N LEU A 57 -9.14 -0.94 13.37
CA LEU A 57 -8.06 -0.21 12.72
C LEU A 57 -8.66 0.59 11.58
N TYR A 58 -8.43 1.89 11.55
CA TYR A 58 -8.97 2.74 10.50
C TYR A 58 -8.10 2.58 9.23
N PRO A 59 -8.69 2.21 8.09
CA PRO A 59 -7.92 2.08 6.87
C PRO A 59 -7.54 3.45 6.31
N ILE A 60 -6.33 3.56 5.80
CA ILE A 60 -5.91 4.68 4.95
C ILE A 60 -5.26 4.14 3.66
N LEU A 61 -5.70 4.66 2.52
CA LEU A 61 -5.18 4.28 1.20
C LEU A 61 -4.05 5.22 0.78
N ILE A 62 -2.84 4.72 0.54
CA ILE A 62 -1.79 5.52 -0.12
C ILE A 62 -1.87 5.26 -1.62
N ILE A 63 -2.30 6.27 -2.36
CA ILE A 63 -2.52 6.18 -3.81
C ILE A 63 -1.33 6.77 -4.53
N VAL A 64 -0.48 5.90 -5.05
CA VAL A 64 0.70 6.24 -5.84
C VAL A 64 0.33 6.22 -7.32
N SER A 65 -0.14 7.35 -7.84
CA SER A 65 -0.55 7.57 -9.23
C SER A 65 -0.03 8.91 -9.72
N ARG A 66 0.14 9.10 -11.05
CA ARG A 66 0.46 10.40 -11.70
C ARG A 66 -0.74 10.93 -12.48
N ASP A 67 -1.78 10.12 -12.58
CA ASP A 67 -3.06 10.50 -13.15
C ASP A 67 -3.95 11.00 -12.02
N SER A 68 -4.26 12.30 -12.05
CA SER A 68 -5.12 12.97 -11.07
C SER A 68 -6.56 12.44 -11.09
N LYS A 69 -7.02 11.90 -12.23
CA LYS A 69 -8.36 11.33 -12.36
C LYS A 69 -8.55 10.10 -11.48
N VAL A 70 -7.47 9.38 -11.16
CA VAL A 70 -7.52 8.22 -10.25
C VAL A 70 -8.04 8.63 -8.88
N ILE A 71 -7.79 9.85 -8.42
CA ILE A 71 -8.25 10.30 -7.10
C ILE A 71 -9.77 10.48 -7.07
N ASP A 72 -10.40 10.78 -8.21
CA ASP A 72 -11.84 10.94 -8.30
C ASP A 72 -12.59 9.64 -7.95
N ASP A 73 -11.99 8.47 -8.24
CA ASP A 73 -12.52 7.15 -7.84
C ASP A 73 -12.64 7.02 -6.30
N TYR A 74 -11.82 7.73 -5.53
CA TYR A 74 -11.70 7.57 -4.07
C TYR A 74 -12.35 8.68 -3.26
N LYS A 75 -12.54 9.88 -3.84
CA LYS A 75 -13.16 11.03 -3.17
C LYS A 75 -14.53 10.71 -2.56
N ASN A 76 -15.31 9.83 -3.20
CA ASN A 76 -16.69 9.52 -2.80
C ASN A 76 -16.83 8.23 -1.96
N LEU A 77 -15.72 7.62 -1.51
CA LEU A 77 -15.76 6.30 -0.87
C LEU A 77 -15.82 6.31 0.66
N ASP A 78 -15.82 7.47 1.32
CA ASP A 78 -15.73 7.65 2.78
C ASP A 78 -14.56 6.85 3.41
N ILE A 79 -13.44 6.77 2.69
CA ILE A 79 -12.21 6.11 3.13
C ILE A 79 -11.10 7.14 3.16
N ALA A 80 -10.29 7.15 4.22
CA ALA A 80 -9.11 7.99 4.28
C ALA A 80 -8.12 7.65 3.16
N TYR A 81 -7.52 8.66 2.52
CA TYR A 81 -6.53 8.43 1.48
C TYR A 81 -5.43 9.49 1.46
N VAL A 82 -4.26 9.10 0.95
CA VAL A 82 -3.12 9.95 0.64
C VAL A 82 -3.01 10.04 -0.88
N ASP A 83 -3.21 11.25 -1.39
CA ASP A 83 -3.02 11.61 -2.78
C ASP A 83 -1.56 11.98 -3.03
N CYS A 84 -0.90 11.20 -3.88
CA CYS A 84 0.49 11.41 -4.29
C CYS A 84 0.65 11.92 -5.73
N THR A 85 -0.43 12.40 -6.36
CA THR A 85 -0.44 12.76 -7.79
C THR A 85 0.47 13.92 -8.17
N GLN A 86 0.82 14.77 -7.21
CA GLN A 86 1.76 15.87 -7.43
C GLN A 86 3.23 15.43 -7.47
N CYS A 87 3.55 14.16 -7.17
CA CYS A 87 4.90 13.63 -7.21
C CYS A 87 5.28 13.16 -8.63
N SER A 88 6.43 13.61 -9.11
CA SER A 88 6.95 13.30 -10.46
C SER A 88 7.32 11.84 -10.65
N ASN A 89 7.79 11.17 -9.59
CA ASN A 89 8.26 9.79 -9.64
C ASN A 89 8.10 9.06 -8.29
N ASN A 90 8.30 7.74 -8.28
CA ASN A 90 8.07 6.92 -7.09
C ASN A 90 9.07 7.23 -5.97
N PHE A 91 10.30 7.61 -6.29
CA PHE A 91 11.30 7.96 -5.28
C PHE A 91 10.91 9.24 -4.54
N GLU A 92 10.54 10.29 -5.27
CA GLU A 92 9.99 11.52 -4.69
C GLU A 92 8.73 11.23 -3.84
N THR A 93 7.85 10.35 -4.34
CA THR A 93 6.68 9.92 -3.57
C THR A 93 7.08 9.31 -2.23
N ALA A 94 8.07 8.41 -2.21
CA ALA A 94 8.53 7.79 -0.96
C ALA A 94 9.20 8.81 -0.01
N LEU A 95 9.91 9.83 -0.53
CA LEU A 95 10.49 10.90 0.28
C LEU A 95 9.44 11.75 1.00
N HIS A 96 8.27 11.95 0.40
CA HIS A 96 7.15 12.62 1.04
C HIS A 96 6.36 11.67 1.95
N VAL A 97 6.02 10.48 1.46
CA VAL A 97 5.24 9.48 2.20
C VAL A 97 5.90 9.07 3.51
N LYS A 98 7.24 8.97 3.59
CA LYS A 98 7.91 8.64 4.86
C LYS A 98 7.57 9.59 6.00
N ASN A 99 7.22 10.84 5.69
CA ASN A 99 6.89 11.84 6.71
C ASN A 99 5.47 11.68 7.27
N ILE A 100 4.59 10.87 6.68
CA ILE A 100 3.21 10.73 7.19
C ILE A 100 3.16 10.12 8.58
N LEU A 101 4.17 9.32 8.99
CA LEU A 101 4.26 8.78 10.34
C LEU A 101 4.49 9.85 11.42
N LYS A 102 4.92 11.07 11.03
CA LYS A 102 4.97 12.22 11.93
C LYS A 102 3.58 12.73 12.30
N LEU A 103 2.58 12.42 11.47
CA LEU A 103 1.20 12.88 11.61
C LEU A 103 0.26 11.75 12.02
N LEU A 104 0.49 10.54 11.51
CA LEU A 104 -0.40 9.38 11.63
C LEU A 104 0.25 8.26 12.41
N LYS A 105 -0.51 7.61 13.30
CA LYS A 105 -0.10 6.38 13.96
C LYS A 105 -0.45 5.17 13.07
N ILE A 106 0.46 4.76 12.20
CA ILE A 106 0.28 3.58 11.34
C ILE A 106 0.96 2.37 12.00
N GLN A 107 0.19 1.32 12.28
CA GLN A 107 0.70 0.08 12.90
C GLN A 107 0.85 -1.08 11.92
N LEU A 108 0.12 -1.05 10.81
CA LEU A 108 0.08 -2.13 9.84
C LEU A 108 0.13 -1.56 8.42
N ILE A 109 0.92 -2.18 7.55
CA ILE A 109 0.92 -1.92 6.12
C ILE A 109 0.49 -3.20 5.42
N HIS A 110 -0.44 -3.09 4.49
CA HIS A 110 -0.90 -4.22 3.68
C HIS A 110 -0.70 -3.92 2.19
N CYS A 111 0.17 -4.70 1.56
CA CYS A 111 0.52 -4.57 0.16
C CYS A 111 -0.25 -5.55 -0.72
N HIS A 112 -0.60 -5.04 -1.90
CA HIS A 112 -1.52 -5.68 -2.84
C HIS A 112 -0.91 -5.65 -4.25
N GLY A 113 0.16 -6.42 -4.47
CA GLY A 113 0.75 -6.62 -5.80
C GLY A 113 2.19 -6.13 -6.00
N TYR A 114 2.76 -6.52 -7.14
CA TYR A 114 4.17 -6.35 -7.50
C TYR A 114 4.72 -4.93 -7.31
N SER A 115 4.11 -3.96 -7.98
CA SER A 115 4.60 -2.58 -7.96
C SER A 115 4.46 -1.92 -6.59
N THR A 116 3.44 -2.34 -5.83
CA THR A 116 3.25 -1.94 -4.44
C THR A 116 4.39 -2.47 -3.57
N ASN A 117 4.80 -3.71 -3.77
CA ASN A 117 5.91 -4.30 -3.02
C ASN A 117 7.23 -3.57 -3.29
N TYR A 118 7.53 -3.23 -4.54
CA TYR A 118 8.74 -2.46 -4.87
C TYR A 118 8.74 -1.07 -4.25
N PHE A 119 7.60 -0.38 -4.30
CA PHE A 119 7.46 0.92 -3.68
C PHE A 119 7.66 0.83 -2.16
N LEU A 120 7.02 -0.13 -1.50
CA LEU A 120 7.18 -0.31 -0.06
C LEU A 120 8.63 -0.66 0.31
N TYR A 121 9.29 -1.52 -0.46
CA TYR A 121 10.69 -1.86 -0.23
C TYR A 121 11.57 -0.61 -0.22
N MET A 122 11.41 0.26 -1.23
CA MET A 122 12.11 1.55 -1.29
C MET A 122 11.76 2.45 -0.09
N LEU A 123 10.48 2.56 0.26
CA LEU A 123 10.03 3.36 1.39
C LEU A 123 10.65 2.90 2.72
N LYS A 124 10.64 1.59 2.99
CA LYS A 124 11.25 1.00 4.19
C LYS A 124 12.77 1.19 4.22
N LYS A 125 13.45 1.19 3.08
CA LYS A 125 14.89 1.48 3.01
C LYS A 125 15.20 2.96 3.29
N LEU A 126 14.36 3.87 2.81
CA LEU A 126 14.49 5.31 3.03
C LEU A 126 14.15 5.75 4.46
N ASP A 127 13.26 5.01 5.13
CA ASP A 127 12.83 5.30 6.49
C ASP A 127 12.89 4.04 7.37
N LYS A 128 14.11 3.62 7.69
CA LYS A 128 14.38 2.41 8.49
C LYS A 128 13.78 2.46 9.90
N ASN A 129 13.70 3.65 10.49
CA ASN A 129 13.26 3.84 11.87
C ASN A 129 11.75 4.11 12.00
N GLY A 130 11.09 4.62 10.96
CA GLY A 130 9.63 4.68 10.86
C GLY A 130 9.08 3.48 10.13
N PHE A 131 8.82 3.62 8.82
CA PHE A 131 8.18 2.59 7.99
C PHE A 131 8.89 1.23 8.04
N GLY A 132 10.22 1.20 8.20
CA GLY A 132 11.00 -0.02 8.34
C GLY A 132 10.60 -0.89 9.54
N LYS A 133 10.03 -0.30 10.60
CA LYS A 133 9.56 -1.00 11.81
C LYS A 133 8.07 -1.35 11.79
N VAL A 134 7.31 -0.82 10.83
CA VAL A 134 5.86 -1.05 10.76
C VAL A 134 5.59 -2.46 10.23
N LYS A 135 4.70 -3.19 10.92
CA LYS A 135 4.32 -4.55 10.56
C LYS A 135 3.72 -4.58 9.16
N THR A 136 4.15 -5.54 8.35
CA THR A 136 3.79 -5.60 6.92
C THR A 136 3.16 -6.94 6.57
N VAL A 137 1.98 -6.86 5.96
CA VAL A 137 1.27 -7.98 5.35
C VAL A 137 1.40 -7.86 3.85
N ILE A 138 1.80 -8.93 3.17
CA ILE A 138 1.90 -8.96 1.71
C ILE A 138 0.89 -9.94 1.14
N THR A 139 0.03 -9.48 0.23
CA THR A 139 -0.79 -10.38 -0.59
C THR A 139 0.03 -10.92 -1.75
N CYS A 140 0.14 -12.24 -1.83
CA CYS A 140 0.99 -12.94 -2.79
C CYS A 140 0.13 -13.43 -3.96
N HIS A 141 0.25 -12.79 -5.12
CA HIS A 141 -0.70 -12.95 -6.23
C HIS A 141 -0.36 -14.04 -7.25
N GLY A 142 0.80 -14.68 -7.21
CA GLY A 142 1.17 -15.64 -8.25
C GLY A 142 2.53 -15.36 -8.88
N TRP A 143 2.85 -16.16 -9.90
CA TRP A 143 3.97 -15.96 -10.80
C TRP A 143 3.45 -15.44 -12.13
N VAL A 144 4.19 -14.54 -12.77
CA VAL A 144 3.96 -14.17 -14.17
C VAL A 144 5.23 -14.57 -14.92
N GLU A 145 5.24 -15.73 -15.56
CA GLU A 145 6.47 -16.31 -16.16
C GLU A 145 6.40 -16.51 -17.67
N TYR A 146 5.61 -15.71 -18.38
CA TYR A 146 5.44 -15.88 -19.83
C TYR A 146 6.64 -15.40 -20.65
N ASN A 147 7.54 -14.59 -20.07
CA ASN A 147 8.77 -14.14 -20.71
C ASN A 147 9.88 -13.79 -19.70
N LEU A 148 11.13 -13.65 -20.19
CA LEU A 148 12.30 -13.34 -19.37
C LEU A 148 12.11 -12.09 -18.49
N LYS A 149 11.57 -11.01 -19.05
CA LYS A 149 11.32 -9.76 -18.30
C LYS A 149 10.37 -9.99 -17.12
N LYS A 150 9.29 -10.74 -17.33
CA LYS A 150 8.32 -11.06 -16.29
C LYS A 150 8.87 -12.07 -15.26
N LYS A 151 9.76 -12.98 -15.69
CA LYS A 151 10.52 -13.86 -14.79
C LYS A 151 11.45 -13.06 -13.86
N PHE A 152 12.19 -12.09 -14.40
CA PHE A 152 13.02 -11.17 -13.60
C PHE A 152 12.20 -10.35 -12.61
N LEU A 153 11.06 -9.80 -13.05
CA LEU A 153 10.15 -9.08 -12.15
C LEU A 153 9.62 -10.00 -11.06
N THR A 154 9.19 -11.23 -11.39
CA THR A 154 8.72 -12.20 -10.40
C THR A 154 9.80 -12.52 -9.37
N TYR A 155 11.05 -12.72 -9.78
CA TYR A 155 12.17 -12.93 -8.86
C TYR A 155 12.38 -11.73 -7.92
N PHE A 156 12.34 -10.51 -8.44
CA PHE A 156 12.49 -9.32 -7.62
C PHE A 156 11.32 -9.14 -6.64
N ASP A 157 10.10 -9.53 -7.02
CA ASP A 157 8.95 -9.57 -6.12
C ASP A 157 9.19 -10.50 -4.94
N PHE A 158 9.69 -11.72 -5.18
CA PHE A 158 10.05 -12.64 -4.10
C PHE A 158 11.11 -12.06 -3.17
N TRP A 159 12.08 -11.33 -3.71
CA TRP A 159 13.06 -10.67 -2.85
C TRP A 159 12.42 -9.64 -1.92
N THR A 160 11.39 -8.94 -2.40
CA THR A 160 10.60 -8.04 -1.55
C THR A 160 9.72 -8.76 -0.52
N TYR A 161 9.60 -10.09 -0.54
CA TYR A 161 8.87 -10.78 0.53
C TYR A 161 9.64 -10.80 1.85
N SER A 162 10.96 -10.56 1.80
CA SER A 162 11.82 -10.42 2.99
C SER A 162 11.40 -9.26 3.93
N MET A 163 10.60 -8.30 3.48
CA MET A 163 10.05 -7.23 4.33
C MET A 163 8.68 -7.53 4.94
N GLY A 164 8.08 -8.68 4.63
CA GLY A 164 6.78 -9.11 5.14
C GLY A 164 6.88 -9.82 6.48
N ASP A 165 6.04 -9.42 7.43
CA ASP A 165 5.84 -10.10 8.72
C ASP A 165 4.75 -11.19 8.62
N ALA A 166 3.84 -11.06 7.66
CA ALA A 166 2.79 -12.03 7.37
C ALA A 166 2.42 -12.03 5.88
N PHE A 167 1.88 -13.14 5.40
CA PHE A 167 1.56 -13.35 3.99
C PHE A 167 0.11 -13.81 3.80
N ILE A 168 -0.60 -13.18 2.86
CA ILE A 168 -1.91 -13.63 2.42
C ILE A 168 -1.72 -14.28 1.05
N CYS A 169 -1.84 -15.60 1.01
CA CYS A 169 -1.67 -16.39 -0.21
C CYS A 169 -3.02 -16.52 -0.92
N VAL A 170 -3.10 -16.12 -2.19
CA VAL A 170 -4.34 -16.27 -2.97
C VAL A 170 -4.66 -17.72 -3.36
N SER A 171 -3.74 -18.65 -3.10
CA SER A 171 -3.92 -20.09 -3.34
C SER A 171 -3.04 -20.95 -2.43
N GLU A 172 -3.44 -22.20 -2.22
CA GLU A 172 -2.63 -23.19 -1.50
C GLU A 172 -1.28 -23.48 -2.18
N THR A 173 -1.24 -23.42 -3.52
CA THR A 173 0.01 -23.54 -4.28
C THR A 173 0.98 -22.42 -3.92
N MET A 174 0.49 -21.19 -3.76
CA MET A 174 1.32 -20.05 -3.35
C MET A 174 1.81 -20.21 -1.91
N LYS A 175 0.93 -20.67 -1.02
CA LYS A 175 1.25 -20.93 0.38
C LYS A 175 2.37 -21.96 0.54
N LYS A 176 2.31 -23.07 -0.19
CA LYS A 176 3.37 -24.10 -0.20
C LYS A 176 4.71 -23.50 -0.65
N LYS A 177 4.73 -22.76 -1.75
CA LYS A 177 5.95 -22.13 -2.29
C LYS A 177 6.56 -21.09 -1.35
N ILE A 178 5.77 -20.24 -0.72
CA ILE A 178 6.27 -19.28 0.28
C ILE A 178 6.83 -20.02 1.50
N GLY A 179 6.19 -21.11 1.91
CA GLY A 179 6.70 -21.98 2.95
C GLY A 179 8.05 -22.62 2.62
N GLU A 180 8.32 -22.93 1.35
CA GLU A 180 9.64 -23.41 0.90
C GLU A 180 10.69 -22.29 0.87
N TYR A 181 10.30 -21.07 0.47
CA TYR A 181 11.19 -19.91 0.40
C TYR A 181 11.65 -19.46 1.80
N ASN A 182 10.74 -19.41 2.77
CA ASN A 182 11.03 -18.98 4.14
C ASN A 182 11.75 -20.03 5.00
N LYS A 183 11.98 -21.25 4.49
CA LYS A 183 12.78 -22.29 5.15
C LYS A 183 14.29 -22.15 4.92
N LYS A 184 14.72 -21.22 4.07
CA LYS A 184 16.13 -20.87 3.84
C LYS A 184 16.53 -19.67 4.69
#